data_AF-A0A650CWT2-F1
#
_entry.id   AF-A0A650CWT2-F1
#
_cell.length_a   1.000
_cell.length_b   1.000
_cell.length_c   1.000
_cell.angle_alpha   90.00
_cell.angle_beta   90.00
_cell.angle_gamma   90.00
#
_symmetry.space_group_name_H-M   'P 1'
#
loop_
_entity.id
_entity.type
_entity.pdbx_description
1 polymer ?
#
loop_
_entity_poly.entity_id
_entity_poly.type
_entity_poly.pdbx_seq_one_letter_code
_entity_poly.pdbx_strand_id
1 'polypeptide(L)'
;MSEIIRVSKEVKEKLVKISAELQLNKGKRVSLNDTVEYLISFYEENKNLKKDPQLLFSLLGSAKGIREEFERSRREDESSC
;
A
#
# COMPACT_ATOMS: atom_id res chain seq x y z
N MET A 1 5.88 -11.84 -28.77
CA MET A 1 4.48 -12.15 -29.12
C MET A 1 3.59 -11.15 -28.41
N SER A 2 2.53 -10.66 -29.05
CA SER A 2 1.56 -9.76 -28.42
C SER A 2 0.30 -10.54 -28.06
N GLU A 3 -0.09 -10.51 -26.79
CA GLU A 3 -1.30 -11.12 -26.27
C GLU A 3 -2.44 -10.09 -26.29
N ILE A 4 -3.68 -10.51 -26.57
CA ILE A 4 -4.85 -9.63 -26.58
C ILE A 4 -5.71 -9.89 -25.34
N ILE A 5 -5.82 -8.88 -24.47
CA ILE A 5 -6.73 -8.92 -23.32
C ILE A 5 -7.96 -8.06 -23.65
N ARG A 6 -9.15 -8.68 -23.64
CA ARG A 6 -10.42 -7.97 -23.81
C ARG A 6 -10.93 -7.50 -22.45
N VAL A 7 -11.26 -6.22 -22.35
CA VAL A 7 -11.80 -5.59 -21.15
C VAL A 7 -13.01 -4.73 -21.51
N SER A 8 -13.87 -4.45 -20.53
CA SER A 8 -14.99 -3.52 -20.72
C SER A 8 -14.49 -2.09 -20.97
N LYS A 9 -15.36 -1.24 -21.52
CA LYS A 9 -15.05 0.18 -21.75
C LYS A 9 -14.66 0.88 -20.45
N GLU A 10 -15.40 0.64 -19.38
CA GLU A 10 -15.15 1.24 -18.06
C GLU A 10 -13.77 0.83 -17.50
N VAL A 11 -13.40 -0.44 -17.62
CA VAL A 11 -12.08 -0.92 -17.16
C VAL A 11 -10.97 -0.28 -17.99
N LYS A 12 -11.14 -0.16 -19.31
CA LYS A 12 -10.17 0.52 -20.17
C LYS A 12 -9.98 1.99 -19.75
N GLU A 13 -11.06 2.72 -19.47
CA GLU A 13 -10.99 4.11 -19.01
C GLU A 13 -10.24 4.25 -17.68
N LYS A 14 -10.49 3.33 -16.73
CA LYS A 14 -9.77 3.29 -15.45
C LYS A 14 -8.27 3.00 -15.64
N LEU A 15 -7.92 2.03 -16.50
CA LEU A 15 -6.52 1.72 -16.80
C LEU A 15 -5.78 2.92 -17.41
N VAL A 16 -6.42 3.65 -18.32
CA VAL A 16 -5.83 4.85 -18.93
C VAL A 16 -5.60 5.94 -17.88
N LYS A 17 -6.54 6.16 -16.95
CA LYS A 17 -6.37 7.11 -15.85
C LYS A 17 -5.18 6.75 -14.96
N ILE A 18 -5.09 5.49 -14.53
CA ILE A 18 -3.97 5.00 -13.71
C ILE A 18 -2.64 5.16 -14.47
N SER A 19 -2.63 4.88 -15.78
CA SER A 19 -1.44 5.07 -16.62
C SER A 19 -0.97 6.53 -16.64
N ALA A 20 -1.91 7.48 -16.77
CA ALA A 20 -1.60 8.91 -16.77
C ALA A 20 -1.04 9.38 -15.42
N GLU A 21 -1.63 8.94 -14.32
CA GLU A 21 -1.12 9.22 -12.96
C GLU A 21 0.27 8.64 -12.74
N LEU A 22 0.51 7.39 -13.16
CA LEU A 22 1.83 6.76 -13.10
C LEU A 22 2.87 7.50 -13.93
N GLN A 23 2.49 7.99 -15.11
CA GLN A 23 3.36 8.78 -15.99
C GLN A 23 3.73 10.12 -15.35
N LEU A 24 2.79 10.81 -14.72
CA LEU A 24 3.05 12.03 -13.96
C LEU A 24 4.02 11.78 -12.79
N ASN A 25 3.78 10.71 -12.02
CA ASN A 25 4.59 10.37 -10.85
C ASN A 25 6.02 9.93 -11.20
N LYS A 26 6.19 9.15 -12.27
CA LYS A 26 7.51 8.61 -12.67
C LYS A 26 8.31 9.57 -13.57
N GLY A 27 7.71 10.65 -14.07
CA GLY A 27 8.35 11.60 -14.98
C GLY A 27 8.76 10.99 -16.33
N LYS A 28 8.20 9.83 -16.70
CA LYS A 28 8.50 9.12 -17.95
C LYS A 28 7.23 8.53 -18.55
N ARG A 29 7.26 8.29 -19.86
CA ARG A 29 6.15 7.66 -20.58
C ARG A 29 5.89 6.26 -20.00
N VAL A 30 4.63 5.96 -19.71
CA VAL A 30 4.17 4.68 -19.15
C VAL A 30 3.25 4.01 -20.16
N SER A 31 3.51 2.74 -20.46
CA SER A 31 2.66 1.93 -21.33
C SER A 31 1.48 1.33 -20.55
N LEU A 32 0.45 0.86 -21.26
CA LEU A 32 -0.63 0.09 -20.62
C LEU A 32 -0.11 -1.22 -20.02
N ASN A 33 0.93 -1.83 -20.62
CA ASN A 33 1.53 -3.03 -20.08
C ASN A 33 2.23 -2.74 -18.74
N ASP A 34 3.00 -1.65 -18.66
CA ASP A 34 3.68 -1.21 -17.43
C ASP A 34 2.66 -0.92 -16.31
N THR A 35 1.49 -0.41 -16.69
CA THR A 35 0.38 -0.13 -15.77
C THR A 35 -0.23 -1.43 -15.24
N VAL A 36 -0.42 -2.43 -16.10
CA VAL A 36 -0.90 -3.75 -15.70
C VAL A 36 0.12 -4.44 -14.79
N GLU A 37 1.41 -4.39 -15.13
CA GLU A 37 2.50 -4.91 -14.28
C GLU A 37 2.49 -4.25 -12.90
N TYR A 38 2.37 -2.93 -12.83
CA TYR A 38 2.26 -2.20 -11.57
C TYR A 38 1.07 -2.69 -10.72
N LEU A 39 -0.10 -2.87 -11.34
CA LEU A 39 -1.30 -3.34 -10.64
C LEU A 39 -1.17 -4.79 -10.17
N ILE A 40 -0.50 -5.64 -10.93
CA ILE A 40 -0.19 -7.03 -10.54
C ILE A 40 0.73 -7.02 -9.32
N SER A 41 1.85 -6.30 -9.37
CA SER A 41 2.78 -6.18 -8.23
C SER A 41 2.06 -5.65 -6.99
N PHE A 42 1.26 -4.59 -7.16
CA PHE A 42 0.45 -4.06 -6.07
C PHE A 42 -0.49 -5.11 -5.47
N TYR A 43 -1.19 -5.90 -6.28
CA TYR A 43 -2.06 -6.96 -5.79
C TYR A 43 -1.28 -8.06 -5.04
N GLU A 44 -0.14 -8.49 -5.57
CA GLU A 44 0.70 -9.54 -4.96
C GLU A 44 1.31 -9.08 -3.63
N GLU A 45 1.84 -7.85 -3.57
CA GLU A 45 2.34 -7.24 -2.34
C GLU A 45 1.25 -7.18 -1.26
N ASN A 46 0.06 -6.70 -1.62
CA ASN A 46 -1.07 -6.61 -0.68
C ASN A 46 -1.59 -7.99 -0.25
N LYS A 47 -1.50 -9.01 -1.11
CA LYS A 47 -1.82 -10.41 -0.75
C LYS A 47 -0.83 -10.97 0.26
N ASN A 48 0.44 -10.62 0.17
CA ASN A 48 1.50 -11.07 1.08
C ASN A 48 1.50 -10.28 2.41
N LEU A 49 1.11 -9.01 2.39
CA LEU A 49 0.91 -8.19 3.61
C LEU A 49 -0.17 -8.77 4.53
N LYS A 50 -1.19 -9.46 3.99
CA LYS A 50 -2.21 -10.16 4.80
C LYS A 50 -1.69 -11.42 5.49
N LYS A 51 -0.46 -11.87 5.24
CA LYS A 51 0.04 -13.17 5.70
C LYS A 51 0.95 -13.14 6.92
N ASP A 52 1.29 -11.99 7.49
CA ASP A 52 2.20 -12.01 8.63
C ASP A 52 1.78 -11.11 9.81
N PRO A 53 0.85 -11.59 10.66
CA PRO A 53 0.64 -10.98 11.96
C PRO A 53 1.92 -10.91 12.80
N GLN A 54 2.95 -11.73 12.54
CA GLN A 54 4.23 -11.68 13.27
C GLN A 54 5.10 -10.50 12.82
N LEU A 55 4.99 -10.01 11.58
CA LEU A 55 5.62 -8.74 11.16
C LEU A 55 4.94 -7.52 11.80
N LEU A 56 3.62 -7.56 11.95
CA LEU A 56 2.90 -6.54 12.73
C LEU A 56 3.30 -6.61 14.20
N PHE A 57 3.41 -7.81 14.78
CA PHE A 57 3.88 -8.03 16.14
C PHE A 57 5.39 -7.78 16.33
N SER A 58 6.22 -7.81 15.30
CA SER A 58 7.66 -7.48 15.41
C SER A 58 7.86 -5.97 15.35
N LEU A 59 7.09 -5.27 14.51
CA LEU A 59 7.00 -3.80 14.52
C LEU A 59 6.41 -3.29 15.86
N LEU A 60 5.35 -3.92 16.38
CA LEU A 60 4.81 -3.63 17.73
C LEU A 60 5.68 -4.21 18.86
N GLY A 61 6.44 -5.27 18.60
CA GLY A 61 7.30 -5.94 19.59
C GLY A 61 8.58 -5.13 19.86
N SER A 62 9.03 -4.36 18.88
CA SER A 62 10.00 -3.27 19.07
C SER A 62 9.43 -2.16 19.96
N ALA A 63 8.11 -2.03 20.05
CA ALA A 63 7.39 -1.02 20.83
C ALA A 63 7.06 -1.47 22.27
N LYS A 64 7.78 -2.46 22.82
CA LYS A 64 7.58 -2.91 24.21
C LYS A 64 7.63 -1.74 25.20
N GLY A 65 8.50 -0.75 24.96
CA GLY A 65 8.56 0.48 25.75
C GLY A 65 7.54 1.56 25.36
N ILE A 66 7.03 1.60 24.14
CA ILE A 66 6.11 2.69 23.71
C ILE A 66 4.75 2.56 24.39
N ARG A 67 4.26 1.34 24.60
CA ARG A 67 3.01 1.13 25.33
C ARG A 67 3.12 1.60 26.79
N GLU A 68 4.25 1.32 27.42
CA GLU A 68 4.53 1.73 28.81
C GLU A 68 4.70 3.26 28.91
N GLU A 69 5.35 3.90 27.92
CA GLU A 69 5.45 5.38 27.83
C GLU A 69 4.10 6.06 27.56
N PHE A 70 3.23 5.45 26.73
CA PHE A 70 1.88 5.97 26.49
C PHE A 70 0.98 5.83 27.71
N GLU A 71 1.04 4.69 28.41
CA GLU A 71 0.31 4.47 29.66
C GLU A 71 0.88 5.28 30.84
N ARG A 72 2.15 5.67 30.80
CA ARG A 72 2.74 6.62 31.74
C ARG A 72 2.23 8.04 31.46
N SER A 73 2.31 8.49 30.21
CA SER A 73 1.83 9.82 29.80
C SER A 73 0.35 10.04 30.17
N ARG A 74 -0.50 9.03 29.96
CA ARG A 74 -1.92 9.09 30.38
C ARG A 74 -2.10 9.23 31.89
N ARG A 75 -1.27 8.58 32.70
CA ARG A 75 -1.33 8.69 34.17
C ARG A 75 -0.84 10.04 34.66
N GLU A 76 0.15 10.63 33.99
CA GLU A 76 0.66 11.96 34.29
C GLU A 76 -0.39 13.05 33.98
N ASP A 77 -1.11 12.91 32.87
CA ASP A 77 -2.22 13.80 32.53
C ASP A 77 -3.41 13.69 33.52
N GLU A 78 -3.73 12.46 33.99
CA GLU A 78 -4.81 12.22 34.96
C GLU A 78 -4.45 12.66 36.39
N SER A 79 -3.16 12.76 36.74
CA SER A 79 -2.68 13.19 38.06
C SER A 79 -2.37 14.69 38.16
N SER A 80 -2.50 15.42 37.05
CA SER A 80 -2.28 16.87 36.95
C SER A 80 -3.57 17.72 37.06
N CYS A 81 -4.69 17.12 37.48
CA CYS A 81 -5.98 17.78 37.77
C CYS A 81 -6.33 17.73 39.26
#